data_AF-A0A8I1KGG7-F1
#
_entry.id   AF-A0A8I1KGG7-F1
#
_cell.length_a   1.000
_cell.length_b   1.000
_cell.length_c   1.000
_cell.angle_alpha   90.00
_cell.angle_beta   90.00
_cell.angle_gamma   90.00
#
_symmetry.space_group_name_H-M   'P 1'
#
loop_
_entity.id
_entity.type
_entity.pdbx_description
1 polymer ?
#
loop_
_entity_poly.entity_id
_entity_poly.type
_entity_poly.pdbx_seq_one_letter_code
_entity_poly.pdbx_strand_id
1 'polypeptide(L)' 'MKDLKDSLLFIVAVVCLLVFIGAIIDIVFYWPGTGFDWMFLGKNILYALGTGYWVWRLLIMPYRKRKVLKTESY' A
#
# COMPACT_ATOMS: atom_id res chain seq x y z
N MET A 1 -8.38 -21.35 11.30
CA MET A 1 -9.04 -20.14 10.76
C MET A 1 -8.18 -18.87 10.86
N LYS A 2 -7.37 -18.67 11.91
CA LYS A 2 -6.45 -17.53 12.01
C LYS A 2 -5.39 -17.52 10.89
N ASP A 3 -4.77 -18.65 10.59
CA ASP A 3 -3.76 -18.76 9.51
C ASP A 3 -4.32 -18.45 8.10
N LEU A 4 -5.53 -18.91 7.81
CA LEU A 4 -6.19 -18.62 6.52
C LEU A 4 -6.46 -17.11 6.38
N LYS A 5 -6.91 -16.46 7.44
CA LYS A 5 -7.19 -15.03 7.46
C LYS A 5 -5.89 -14.21 7.30
N ASP A 6 -4.82 -14.63 7.97
CA ASP A 6 -3.52 -13.94 7.87
C ASP A 6 -2.89 -14.11 6.48
N SER A 7 -2.98 -15.30 5.87
CA SER A 7 -2.57 -15.51 4.47
C SER A 7 -3.37 -14.66 3.49
N LEU A 8 -4.68 -14.55 3.67
CA LEU A 8 -5.54 -13.76 2.78
C LEU A 8 -5.25 -12.25 2.92
N LEU A 9 -5.06 -11.77 4.14
CA LEU A 9 -4.64 -10.39 4.40
C LEU A 9 -3.25 -10.09 3.83
N PHE A 10 -2.34 -11.05 3.84
CA PHE A 10 -1.02 -10.92 3.22
C PHE A 10 -1.12 -10.77 1.69
N ILE A 11 -1.92 -11.61 1.03
CA ILE A 11 -2.16 -11.51 -0.42
C ILE A 11 -2.77 -10.15 -0.77
N VAL A 12 -3.80 -9.72 -0.04
CA VAL A 12 -4.41 -8.39 -0.22
C VAL A 12 -3.38 -7.28 -0.07
N ALA A 13 -2.50 -7.38 0.92
CA ALA A 13 -1.46 -6.38 1.12
C ALA A 13 -0.43 -6.34 -0.02
N VAL A 14 -0.06 -7.49 -0.58
CA VAL A 14 0.81 -7.58 -1.76
C VAL A 14 0.13 -6.97 -2.99
N VAL A 15 -1.15 -7.23 -3.21
CA VAL A 15 -1.91 -6.60 -4.31
C VAL A 15 -1.96 -5.08 -4.13
N CYS A 16 -2.26 -4.59 -2.91
CA CYS A 16 -2.23 -3.15 -2.64
C CYS A 16 -0.85 -2.53 -2.88
N LEU A 17 0.24 -3.24 -2.56
CA LEU A 17 1.60 -2.77 -2.83
C LEU A 17 1.85 -2.61 -4.33
N LEU A 18 1.44 -3.59 -5.14
CA LEU A 18 1.60 -3.54 -6.60
C LEU A 18 0.81 -2.38 -7.22
N VAL A 19 -0.44 -2.18 -6.78
CA VAL A 19 -1.27 -1.06 -7.23
C VAL A 19 -0.67 0.28 -6.81
N PHE A 20 -0.12 0.37 -5.59
CA PHE A 20 0.56 1.57 -5.11
C PHE A 20 1.76 1.93 -5.98
N ILE A 21 2.62 0.96 -6.30
CA ILE A 21 3.78 1.16 -7.17
C ILE A 21 3.33 1.58 -8.58
N GLY A 22 2.32 0.91 -9.14
CA GLY A 22 1.75 1.27 -10.44
C GLY A 22 1.23 2.71 -10.47
N ALA A 23 0.48 3.12 -9.45
CA ALA A 23 -0.02 4.48 -9.34
C ALA A 23 1.10 5.53 -9.27
N ILE A 24 2.20 5.25 -8.55
CA ILE A 24 3.37 6.14 -8.53
C ILE A 24 4.03 6.22 -9.90
N ILE A 25 4.20 5.08 -10.60
CA ILE A 25 4.77 5.07 -11.94
C ILE A 25 3.91 5.89 -12.90
N ASP A 26 2.60 5.74 -12.83
CA ASP A 26 1.67 6.50 -13.66
C ASP A 26 1.77 8.01 -13.38
N ILE A 27 1.86 8.42 -12.11
CA ILE A 27 2.00 9.82 -11.72
C ILE A 27 3.34 10.41 -12.18
N VAL A 28 4.44 9.69 -11.99
CA VAL A 28 5.79 10.23 -12.22
C VAL A 28 6.18 10.18 -13.69
N PHE A 29 5.85 9.10 -14.40
CA PHE A 29 6.34 8.84 -15.75
C PHE A 29 5.27 9.03 -16.83
N TYR A 30 4.01 8.65 -16.58
CA TYR A 30 2.96 8.70 -17.61
C TYR A 30 2.16 10.01 -17.61
N TRP A 31 1.99 10.67 -16.47
CA TRP A 31 1.23 11.92 -16.39
C TRP A 31 1.77 13.06 -17.29
N PRO A 32 3.10 13.25 -17.43
CA PRO A 32 3.61 14.20 -18.42
C PRO A 32 3.24 13.80 -19.87
N GLY A 33 3.16 12.50 -20.15
CA GLY A 33 2.81 11.95 -21.46
C GLY A 33 1.32 12.03 -21.81
N THR A 34 0.43 12.22 -20.82
CA THR A 34 -1.01 12.43 -21.05
C THR A 34 -1.39 13.89 -21.30
N GLY A 35 -0.41 14.78 -21.43
CA GLY A 35 -0.65 16.22 -21.59
C GLY A 35 -1.03 16.92 -20.29
N PHE A 36 -0.53 16.42 -19.15
CA PHE A 36 -0.86 16.92 -17.81
C PHE A 36 -2.35 16.84 -17.46
N ASP A 37 -3.01 15.77 -17.87
CA ASP A 37 -4.42 15.54 -17.52
C ASP A 37 -4.60 15.44 -15.99
N TRP A 38 -5.27 16.43 -15.42
CA TRP A 38 -5.53 16.53 -13.99
C TRP A 38 -6.48 15.42 -13.49
N MET A 39 -7.36 14.90 -14.35
CA MET A 39 -8.24 13.78 -13.99
C MET A 39 -7.44 12.48 -13.86
N PHE A 40 -6.47 12.27 -14.76
CA PHE A 40 -5.52 11.16 -14.68
C PHE A 40 -4.68 11.23 -13.40
N LEU A 41 -4.14 12.40 -13.09
CA LEU A 41 -3.37 12.63 -11.85
C LEU A 41 -4.22 12.36 -10.61
N GLY A 42 -5.42 12.97 -10.53
CA GLY A 42 -6.31 12.84 -9.38
C GLY A 42 -6.69 11.39 -9.08
N LYS A 43 -7.02 10.61 -10.11
CA LYS A 43 -7.33 9.19 -9.98
C LYS A 43 -6.16 8.41 -9.37
N ASN A 44 -4.95 8.62 -9.89
CA ASN A 44 -3.77 7.87 -9.45
C ASN A 44 -3.29 8.32 -8.06
N ILE A 45 -3.44 9.60 -7.70
CA ILE A 45 -3.21 10.08 -6.32
C ILE A 45 -4.17 9.40 -5.35
N LEU A 46 -5.45 9.30 -5.69
CA LEU A 46 -6.44 8.62 -4.84
C LEU A 46 -6.11 7.13 -4.68
N TYR A 47 -5.70 6.46 -5.76
CA TYR A 47 -5.22 5.08 -5.68
C TYR A 47 -3.96 4.95 -4.81
N ALA A 48 -2.99 5.85 -4.95
CA ALA A 48 -1.78 5.85 -4.13
C ALA A 48 -2.08 6.06 -2.64
N LEU A 49 -2.93 7.03 -2.29
CA LEU A 49 -3.31 7.27 -0.89
C LEU A 49 -4.08 6.09 -0.30
N GLY A 50 -5.07 5.57 -1.03
CA GLY A 50 -5.88 4.44 -0.57
C GLY A 50 -5.05 3.18 -0.38
N THR A 51 -4.31 2.78 -1.40
CA THR A 51 -3.49 1.56 -1.34
C THR A 51 -2.31 1.69 -0.38
N GLY A 52 -1.68 2.86 -0.29
CA GLY A 52 -0.63 3.16 0.69
C GLY A 52 -1.12 3.04 2.13
N TYR A 53 -2.32 3.55 2.43
CA TYR A 53 -2.94 3.39 3.76
C TYR A 53 -3.19 1.91 4.11
N TRP A 54 -3.70 1.12 3.16
CA TRP A 54 -3.93 -0.32 3.36
C TRP A 54 -2.62 -1.10 3.55
N VAL A 55 -1.59 -0.79 2.78
CA VAL A 55 -0.23 -1.35 2.94
C VAL A 55 0.30 -1.05 4.35
N TRP A 56 0.20 0.21 4.80
CA TRP A 56 0.63 0.60 6.14
C TRP A 56 -0.13 -0.17 7.23
N ARG A 57 -1.45 -0.28 7.09
CA ARG A 57 -2.32 -0.92 8.09
C ARG A 57 -2.14 -2.45 8.14
N LEU A 58 -1.89 -3.10 7.01
CA LEU A 58 -1.79 -4.56 6.91
C LEU A 58 -0.36 -5.08 7.10
N LEU A 59 0.67 -4.33 6.67
CA LEU A 59 2.07 -4.80 6.74
C LEU A 59 2.85 -4.11 7.86
N ILE A 60 2.76 -2.79 7.96
CA ILE A 60 3.67 -2.00 8.83
C ILE A 60 3.18 -1.98 10.29
N MET A 61 1.89 -1.73 10.51
CA MET A 61 1.31 -1.65 11.85
C MET A 61 1.43 -2.95 12.67
N PRO A 62 1.08 -4.15 12.14
CA PRO A 62 1.27 -5.40 12.87
C PRO A 62 2.75 -5.77 13.07
N TYR A 63 3.64 -5.39 12.13
CA TYR A 63 5.08 -5.57 12.30
C TYR A 63 5.63 -4.71 13.46
N ARG A 64 5.23 -3.44 13.56
CA ARG A 64 5.59 -2.56 14.69
C ARG A 64 5.13 -3.14 16.03
N LYS A 65 3.87 -3.59 16.13
CA LYS A 65 3.35 -4.18 17.37
C LYS A 65 4.14 -5.41 17.80
N ARG A 66 4.51 -6.30 16.86
CA ARG A 66 5.35 -7.47 17.16
C ARG A 66 6.76 -7.08 17.61
N LYS A 67 7.35 -6.02 17.04
CA LYS A 67 8.67 -5.52 17.48
C LYS A 67 8.64 -4.93 18.89
N VAL A 68 7.66 -4.08 19.21
CA VAL A 68 7.55 -3.43 20.52
C VAL A 68 7.42 -4.46 21.66
N LEU A 69 6.56 -5.45 21.49
CA LEU A 69 6.39 -6.54 22.47
C LEU A 69 7.66 -7.37 22.68
N LYS A 70 8.52 -7.48 21.67
CA LYS A 70 9.80 -8.18 21.77
C LYS A 70 10.85 -7.37 22.52
N THR A 71 10.76 -6.04 22.51
CA THR A 71 11.69 -5.14 23.22
C THR A 71 11.36 -5.01 24.71
N GLU A 72 10.09 -5.14 25.11
CA GLU A 72 9.66 -5.09 26.52
C GLU A 72 9.88 -6.40 27.29
N SER A 73 10.25 -7.50 26.62
CA SER A 73 10.56 -8.80 27.26
C SER A 73 12.05 -9.00 27.56
N TYR A 74 12.90 -7.98 27.36
CA TYR A 74 14.32 -7.97 27.74
C TYR A 74 14.55 -6.96 28.85
#